data_AF-A0A7X9R5M2-F1
#
_entry.id   AF-A0A7X9R5M2-F1
#
_cell.length_a   1.000
_cell.length_b   1.000
_cell.length_c   1.000
_cell.angle_alpha   90.00
_cell.angle_beta   90.00
_cell.angle_gamma   90.00
#
_symmetry.space_group_name_H-M   'P 1'
#
loop_
_entity.id
_entity.type
_entity.pdbx_description
1 polymer ?
#
loop_
_entity_poly.entity_id
_entity_poly.type
_entity_poly.pdbx_seq_one_letter_code
_entity_poly.pdbx_strand_id
1 'polypeptide(L)'
;MFSTILMGLTILFLVTTLYYFFSGHKYKKSYFQSTLFQKLFFAMLGFTFGFAVLYYLLSMEGDVVRVSTEEGKNGGENFLDYLYFSGVTILSVGYGDLVPVGKARFFALIQSAIGLLLPTAFFVSALSEKGGSSGEDAKNENESEQSSDNDGQTGS
;
A
#
# COMPACT_ATOMS: atom_id res chain seq x y z
N MET A 1 4.30 -35.65 14.37
CA MET A 1 2.89 -35.89 13.98
C MET A 1 1.92 -34.95 14.72
N PHE A 2 2.05 -34.76 16.04
CA PHE A 2 1.22 -33.78 16.75
C PHE A 2 1.43 -32.33 16.27
N SER A 3 2.68 -31.88 16.11
CA SER A 3 3.02 -30.53 15.63
C SER A 3 2.50 -30.25 14.21
N THR A 4 2.54 -31.22 13.32
CA THR A 4 2.04 -31.10 11.94
C THR A 4 0.52 -30.93 11.89
N ILE A 5 -0.21 -31.64 12.76
CA ILE A 5 -1.67 -31.50 12.90
C ILE A 5 -2.01 -30.11 13.45
N LEU A 6 -1.25 -29.62 14.44
CA LEU A 6 -1.46 -28.31 15.04
C LEU A 6 -1.19 -27.18 14.03
N MET A 7 -0.09 -27.24 13.27
CA MET A 7 0.20 -26.30 12.18
C MET A 7 -0.93 -26.28 11.13
N GLY A 8 -1.44 -27.44 10.75
CA GLY A 8 -2.56 -27.55 9.81
C GLY A 8 -3.84 -26.88 10.35
N LEU A 9 -4.18 -27.10 11.62
CA LEU A 9 -5.33 -26.47 12.28
C LEU A 9 -5.17 -24.94 12.34
N THR A 10 -3.98 -24.44 12.67
CA THR A 10 -3.72 -22.99 12.71
C THR A 10 -3.83 -22.36 11.32
N ILE A 11 -3.27 -23.00 10.28
CA ILE A 11 -3.39 -22.52 8.90
C ILE A 11 -4.87 -22.49 8.48
N LEU A 12 -5.64 -23.55 8.76
CA LEU A 12 -7.08 -23.60 8.48
C LEU A 12 -7.82 -22.47 9.19
N PHE A 13 -7.51 -22.21 10.46
CA PHE A 13 -8.12 -21.13 11.24
C PHE A 13 -7.80 -19.74 10.66
N LEU A 14 -6.54 -19.49 10.27
CA LEU A 14 -6.13 -18.25 9.62
C LEU A 14 -6.81 -18.06 8.26
N VAL A 15 -6.85 -19.11 7.43
CA VAL A 15 -7.55 -19.07 6.13
C VAL A 15 -9.05 -18.86 6.33
N THR A 16 -9.66 -19.49 7.32
CA THR A 16 -11.08 -19.30 7.65
C THR A 16 -11.36 -17.87 8.13
N THR A 17 -10.48 -17.32 8.96
CA THR A 17 -10.57 -15.92 9.44
C THR A 17 -10.40 -14.94 8.30
N LEU A 18 -9.44 -15.19 7.40
CA LEU A 18 -9.21 -14.37 6.21
C LEU A 18 -10.38 -14.47 5.23
N TYR A 19 -10.88 -15.68 4.96
CA TYR A 19 -12.05 -15.90 4.12
C TYR A 19 -13.30 -15.27 4.74
N TYR A 20 -13.48 -15.36 6.06
CA TYR A 20 -14.58 -14.69 6.75
C TYR A 20 -14.44 -13.17 6.68
N PHE A 21 -13.24 -12.62 6.81
CA PHE A 21 -12.98 -11.18 6.66
C PHE A 21 -13.29 -10.68 5.25
N PHE A 22 -12.98 -11.48 4.22
CA PHE A 22 -13.25 -11.12 2.81
C PHE A 22 -14.68 -11.46 2.34
N SER A 23 -15.30 -12.54 2.83
CA SER A 23 -16.62 -13.04 2.39
C SER A 23 -17.76 -12.63 3.31
N GLY A 24 -17.47 -12.46 4.61
CA GLY A 24 -18.39 -12.01 5.63
C GLY A 24 -18.09 -10.57 5.99
N HIS A 25 -18.63 -9.63 5.20
CA HIS A 25 -19.51 -8.57 5.67
C HIS A 25 -19.68 -7.55 4.54
N LYS A 26 -20.89 -7.54 3.99
CA LYS A 26 -21.51 -6.29 3.54
C LYS A 26 -21.57 -5.36 4.75
N TYR A 27 -20.47 -4.68 5.08
CA TYR A 27 -20.46 -3.57 6.01
C TYR A 27 -21.29 -2.46 5.38
N LYS A 28 -22.61 -2.54 5.59
CA LYS A 28 -23.52 -1.43 5.34
C LYS A 28 -22.97 -0.23 6.13
N LYS A 29 -22.42 0.74 5.40
CA LYS A 29 -21.78 1.99 5.86
C LYS A 29 -20.33 1.93 6.38
N SER A 30 -19.45 1.18 5.72
CA SER A 30 -18.05 1.65 5.62
C SER A 30 -17.62 1.57 4.16
N TYR A 31 -17.38 2.73 3.55
CA TYR A 31 -17.13 2.95 2.12
C TYR A 31 -15.73 2.45 1.73
N PHE A 32 -15.47 1.16 1.91
CA PHE A 32 -14.27 0.52 1.36
C PHE A 32 -14.44 0.54 -0.17
N GLN A 33 -13.91 1.58 -0.81
CA GLN A 33 -13.93 1.71 -2.26
C GLN A 33 -13.08 0.58 -2.87
N SER A 34 -13.73 -0.55 -3.14
CA SER A 34 -13.08 -1.79 -3.56
C SER A 34 -12.21 -1.60 -4.81
N THR A 35 -12.64 -0.74 -5.73
CA THR A 35 -11.88 -0.39 -6.95
C THR A 35 -10.56 0.29 -6.62
N LEU A 36 -10.57 1.14 -5.61
CA LEU A 36 -9.41 1.93 -5.20
C LEU A 36 -8.41 1.02 -4.47
N PHE A 37 -8.88 0.18 -3.54
CA PHE A 37 -8.04 -0.78 -2.83
C PHE A 37 -7.35 -1.77 -3.77
N GLN A 38 -8.07 -2.27 -4.78
CA GLN A 38 -7.51 -3.16 -5.79
C GLN A 38 -6.35 -2.49 -6.53
N LYS A 39 -6.49 -1.23 -6.95
CA LYS A 39 -5.40 -0.46 -7.60
C LYS A 39 -4.17 -0.35 -6.69
N LEU A 40 -4.36 -0.04 -5.40
CA LEU A 40 -3.26 0.04 -4.43
C LEU A 40 -2.56 -1.31 -4.27
N PHE A 41 -3.32 -2.39 -4.13
CA PHE A 41 -2.77 -3.74 -3.98
C PHE A 41 -1.92 -4.16 -5.18
N PHE A 42 -2.43 -4.00 -6.40
CA PHE A 42 -1.68 -4.32 -7.61
C PHE A 42 -0.47 -3.42 -7.81
N ALA A 43 -0.56 -2.12 -7.44
CA ALA A 43 0.57 -1.21 -7.49
C ALA A 43 1.69 -1.64 -6.53
N MET A 44 1.34 -1.89 -5.26
CA MET A 44 2.27 -2.42 -4.24
C MET A 44 2.94 -3.71 -4.71
N LEU A 45 2.15 -4.67 -5.22
CA LEU A 45 2.67 -5.92 -5.74
C LEU A 45 3.63 -5.71 -6.92
N GLY A 46 3.25 -4.85 -7.86
CA GLY A 46 4.09 -4.48 -9.00
C GLY A 46 5.42 -3.85 -8.57
N PHE A 47 5.41 -2.94 -7.59
CA PHE A 47 6.63 -2.40 -7.00
C PHE A 47 7.46 -3.48 -6.31
N THR A 48 6.85 -4.38 -5.54
CA THR A 48 7.56 -5.50 -4.91
C THR A 48 8.34 -6.33 -5.94
N PHE A 49 7.67 -6.77 -7.02
CA PHE A 49 8.35 -7.53 -8.07
C PHE A 49 9.37 -6.70 -8.84
N GLY A 50 9.06 -5.44 -9.15
CA GLY A 50 9.97 -4.54 -9.86
C GLY A 50 11.28 -4.28 -9.10
N PHE A 51 11.18 -3.98 -7.80
CA PHE A 51 12.36 -3.83 -6.94
C PHE A 51 13.09 -5.15 -6.71
N ALA A 52 12.39 -6.29 -6.64
CA ALA A 52 13.04 -7.60 -6.55
C ALA A 52 13.91 -7.89 -7.76
N VAL A 53 13.39 -7.63 -8.97
CA VAL A 53 14.16 -7.73 -10.22
C VAL A 53 15.32 -6.74 -10.22
N LEU A 54 15.10 -5.49 -9.78
CA LEU A 54 16.14 -4.48 -9.68
C LEU A 54 17.30 -4.93 -8.78
N TYR A 55 17.01 -5.45 -7.59
CA TYR A 55 18.04 -5.96 -6.67
C TYR A 55 18.75 -7.19 -7.22
N TYR A 56 18.01 -8.08 -7.87
CA TYR A 56 18.59 -9.26 -8.53
C TYR A 56 19.56 -8.86 -9.65
N LEU A 57 19.18 -7.90 -10.50
CA LEU A 57 20.08 -7.38 -11.52
C LEU A 57 21.31 -6.70 -10.90
N LEU A 58 21.10 -5.85 -9.89
CA LEU A 58 22.19 -5.17 -9.20
C LEU A 58 23.17 -6.16 -8.54
N SER A 59 22.69 -7.37 -8.18
CA SER A 59 23.53 -8.44 -7.62
C SER A 59 24.54 -9.02 -8.61
N MET A 60 24.28 -8.84 -9.91
CA MET A 60 25.21 -9.26 -10.96
C MET A 60 26.46 -8.36 -11.02
N GLU A 61 26.36 -7.11 -10.53
CA GLU A 61 27.48 -6.17 -10.49
C GLU A 61 28.23 -6.13 -9.14
N GLY A 62 27.67 -6.72 -8.09
CA GLY A 62 28.30 -6.79 -6.77
C GLY A 62 27.33 -7.12 -5.64
N ASP A 63 27.82 -7.11 -4.41
CA ASP A 63 26.99 -7.47 -3.26
C ASP A 63 25.91 -6.40 -3.00
N VAL A 64 24.65 -6.83 -2.99
CA VAL A 64 23.47 -5.97 -2.79
C VAL A 64 22.87 -6.14 -1.40
N VAL A 65 22.82 -7.38 -0.91
CA VAL A 65 22.19 -7.72 0.37
C VAL A 65 23.10 -8.70 1.12
N ARG A 66 23.28 -8.46 2.43
CA ARG A 66 24.03 -9.35 3.32
C ARG A 66 23.16 -9.86 4.46
N VAL A 67 23.50 -11.05 4.93
CA VAL A 67 22.92 -11.61 6.15
C VAL A 67 23.50 -10.88 7.36
N SER A 68 22.65 -10.53 8.33
CA SER A 68 23.04 -9.81 9.57
C SER A 68 23.83 -10.64 10.59
N THR A 69 24.54 -11.68 10.16
CA THR A 69 25.40 -12.51 11.01
C THR A 69 26.82 -11.90 11.08
N GLU A 70 27.57 -12.17 12.15
CA GLU A 70 28.96 -11.70 12.32
C GLU A 70 29.88 -12.09 11.15
N GLU A 71 29.58 -13.17 10.44
CA GLU A 71 30.32 -13.62 9.25
C GLU A 71 30.04 -12.80 7.98
N GLY A 72 28.98 -11.97 7.96
CA GLY A 72 28.70 -11.03 6.86
C GLY A 72 28.55 -11.67 5.48
N LYS A 73 28.03 -12.90 5.40
CA LYS A 73 27.86 -13.63 4.14
C LYS A 73 26.87 -12.93 3.20
N ASN A 74 27.06 -13.14 1.90
CA ASN A 74 26.13 -12.71 0.87
C ASN A 74 24.78 -13.40 1.11
N GLY A 75 23.73 -12.59 1.28
CA GLY A 75 22.41 -13.07 1.69
C GLY A 75 21.40 -13.20 0.55
N GLY A 76 21.75 -12.73 -0.65
CA GLY A 76 20.92 -12.87 -1.84
C GLY A 76 21.52 -13.90 -2.80
N GLU A 77 21.25 -15.18 -2.55
CA GLU A 77 21.77 -16.28 -3.38
C GLU A 77 20.84 -16.58 -4.57
N ASN A 78 19.54 -16.35 -4.39
CA ASN A 78 18.53 -16.62 -5.39
C ASN A 78 17.54 -15.44 -5.53
N PHE A 79 16.73 -15.46 -6.60
CA PHE A 79 15.71 -14.43 -6.84
C PHE A 79 14.68 -14.32 -5.72
N LEU A 80 14.36 -15.42 -5.02
CA LEU A 80 13.38 -15.42 -3.94
C LEU A 80 13.87 -14.64 -2.72
N ASP A 81 15.18 -14.64 -2.44
CA ASP A 81 15.77 -13.84 -1.36
C ASP A 81 15.59 -12.34 -1.63
N TYR A 82 15.78 -11.92 -2.88
CA TYR A 82 15.53 -10.53 -3.30
C TYR A 82 14.05 -10.18 -3.33
N LEU A 83 13.18 -11.12 -3.70
CA LEU A 83 11.73 -10.94 -3.63
C LEU A 83 11.25 -10.79 -2.19
N TYR A 84 11.78 -11.61 -1.28
CA TYR A 84 11.53 -11.52 0.15
C TYR A 84 12.05 -10.20 0.72
N PHE A 85 13.29 -9.82 0.46
CA PHE A 85 13.87 -8.54 0.88
C PHE A 85 13.02 -7.35 0.39
N SER A 86 12.63 -7.37 -0.89
CA SER A 86 11.77 -6.35 -1.49
C SER A 86 10.40 -6.28 -0.78
N GLY A 87 9.76 -7.42 -0.53
CA GLY A 87 8.47 -7.48 0.16
C GLY A 87 8.55 -6.95 1.59
N VAL A 88 9.53 -7.39 2.36
CA VAL A 88 9.77 -6.95 3.75
C VAL A 88 10.08 -5.45 3.82
N THR A 89 10.76 -4.90 2.80
CA THR A 89 11.10 -3.48 2.70
C THR A 89 9.89 -2.61 2.38
N ILE A 90 9.13 -2.93 1.32
CA ILE A 90 7.97 -2.12 0.91
C ILE A 90 6.81 -2.22 1.90
N LEU A 91 6.66 -3.36 2.57
CA LEU A 91 5.68 -3.52 3.66
C LEU A 91 6.16 -2.90 4.97
N SER A 92 7.35 -2.28 4.99
CA SER A 92 7.96 -1.66 6.17
C SER A 92 8.13 -2.59 7.37
N VAL A 93 8.21 -3.90 7.12
CA VAL A 93 8.39 -4.92 8.17
C VAL A 93 9.83 -4.92 8.66
N GLY A 94 10.80 -4.90 7.74
CA GLY A 94 12.22 -4.74 8.04
C GLY A 94 12.78 -5.66 9.13
N TYR A 95 12.61 -6.99 9.00
CA TYR A 95 13.07 -7.95 10.02
C TYR A 95 14.56 -7.82 10.38
N GLY A 96 15.37 -7.30 9.45
CA GLY A 96 16.79 -7.05 9.67
C GLY A 96 17.65 -8.31 9.54
N ASP A 97 17.11 -9.40 9.01
CA ASP A 97 17.83 -10.60 8.61
C ASP A 97 18.63 -10.40 7.32
N LEU A 98 18.09 -9.62 6.39
CA LEU A 98 18.70 -9.18 5.15
C LEU A 98 18.90 -7.66 5.13
N VAL A 99 20.14 -7.20 4.99
CA VAL A 99 20.50 -5.78 5.07
C VAL A 99 21.08 -5.29 3.74
N PRO A 100 20.57 -4.18 3.17
CA PRO A 100 21.09 -3.63 1.93
C PRO A 100 22.47 -3.01 2.12
N VAL A 101 23.35 -3.26 1.15
CA VAL A 101 24.72 -2.76 1.12
C VAL A 101 25.01 -2.05 -0.22
N GLY A 102 26.03 -1.18 -0.22
CA GLY A 102 26.41 -0.43 -1.41
C GLY A 102 25.25 0.40 -2.00
N LYS A 103 25.08 0.30 -3.32
CA LYS A 103 24.04 1.03 -4.08
C LYS A 103 22.61 0.62 -3.70
N ALA A 104 22.42 -0.59 -3.18
CA ALA A 104 21.11 -1.11 -2.78
C ALA A 104 20.44 -0.24 -1.70
N ARG A 105 21.23 0.41 -0.84
CA ARG A 105 20.73 1.29 0.25
C ARG A 105 19.89 2.44 -0.28
N PHE A 106 20.31 3.04 -1.40
CA PHE A 106 19.58 4.15 -2.00
C PHE A 106 18.21 3.69 -2.53
N PHE A 107 18.18 2.56 -3.22
CA PHE A 107 16.94 1.98 -3.74
C PHE A 107 16.02 1.49 -2.61
N ALA A 108 16.57 0.90 -1.54
CA ALA A 108 15.80 0.47 -0.38
C ALA A 108 15.13 1.65 0.34
N LEU A 109 15.82 2.79 0.43
CA LEU A 109 15.23 4.01 1.00
C LEU A 109 14.04 4.51 0.17
N ILE A 110 14.19 4.56 -1.15
CA ILE A 110 13.10 4.95 -2.06
C ILE A 110 11.94 3.95 -1.96
N GLN A 111 12.24 2.66 -1.95
CA GLN A 111 11.23 1.61 -1.85
C GLN A 111 10.42 1.71 -0.56
N SER A 112 11.08 1.89 0.59
CA SER A 112 10.40 2.09 1.87
C SER A 112 9.54 3.35 1.87
N ALA A 113 10.03 4.44 1.27
CA ALA A 113 9.24 5.67 1.14
C ALA A 113 7.98 5.44 0.30
N ILE A 114 8.10 4.76 -0.84
CA ILE A 114 6.95 4.39 -1.69
C ILE A 114 5.95 3.52 -0.92
N GLY A 115 6.46 2.51 -0.20
CA GLY A 115 5.65 1.58 0.58
C GLY A 115 4.81 2.26 1.67
N LEU A 116 5.31 3.33 2.27
CA LEU A 116 4.58 4.14 3.25
C LEU A 116 3.67 5.19 2.59
N LEU A 117 4.16 5.88 1.57
CA LEU A 117 3.47 7.02 0.97
C LEU A 117 2.28 6.59 0.10
N LEU A 118 2.36 5.46 -0.62
CA LEU A 118 1.26 4.99 -1.47
C LEU A 118 -0.03 4.68 -0.67
N PRO A 119 0.00 3.84 0.39
CA PRO A 119 -1.17 3.60 1.22
C PRO A 119 -1.67 4.86 1.93
N THR A 120 -0.77 5.76 2.33
CA THR A 120 -1.13 7.02 2.99
C THR A 120 -1.87 7.96 2.03
N ALA A 121 -1.33 8.19 0.82
CA ALA A 121 -1.95 9.01 -0.21
C ALA A 121 -3.30 8.42 -0.66
N PHE A 122 -3.38 7.09 -0.71
CA PHE A 122 -4.61 6.37 -0.95
C PHE A 122 -5.67 6.67 0.11
N PHE A 123 -5.30 6.57 1.38
CA PHE A 123 -6.20 6.84 2.50
C PHE A 123 -6.69 8.30 2.51
N VAL A 124 -5.78 9.26 2.27
CA VAL A 124 -6.14 10.69 2.18
C VAL A 124 -7.11 10.95 1.02
N SER A 125 -6.88 10.34 -0.14
CA SER A 125 -7.79 10.46 -1.30
C SER A 125 -9.18 9.89 -0.98
N ALA A 126 -9.23 8.70 -0.36
CA ALA A 126 -10.48 8.05 0.03
C ALA A 126 -11.27 8.87 1.07
N LEU A 127 -10.59 9.64 1.93
CA LEU A 127 -11.24 10.56 2.87
C LEU A 127 -11.70 11.87 2.20
N SER A 128 -10.90 12.41 1.27
CA SER A 128 -11.16 13.71 0.64
C SER A 128 -12.36 13.68 -0.31
N GLU A 129 -12.63 12.54 -0.95
CA GLU A 129 -13.82 12.34 -1.79
C GLU A 129 -15.14 12.53 -1.01
N LYS A 130 -15.11 12.42 0.32
CA LYS A 130 -16.25 12.66 1.20
C LYS A 130 -16.47 14.13 1.55
N GLY A 131 -15.46 15.00 1.36
CA GLY A 131 -15.50 16.41 1.78
C GLY A 131 -15.76 17.42 0.65
N GLY A 132 -15.67 17.00 -0.61
CA GLY A 132 -15.75 17.90 -1.77
C GLY A 132 -17.16 18.22 -2.28
N SER A 133 -18.20 17.53 -1.82
CA SER A 133 -19.57 17.68 -2.36
C SER A 133 -20.54 18.44 -1.43
N SER A 134 -20.04 19.27 -0.52
CA SER A 134 -20.92 20.08 0.36
C SER A 134 -20.57 21.57 0.41
N GLY A 135 -19.60 22.02 -0.38
CA GLY A 135 -19.21 23.44 -0.46
C GLY A 135 -19.62 24.15 -1.75
N GLU A 136 -20.08 23.42 -2.77
CA GLU A 136 -20.40 23.98 -4.09
C GLU A 136 -21.92 24.23 -4.26
N ASP A 137 -22.76 23.52 -3.52
CA ASP A 137 -24.22 23.72 -3.56
C ASP A 137 -24.67 24.98 -2.78
N ALA A 138 -23.97 25.33 -1.68
CA ALA A 138 -24.30 26.52 -0.88
C ALA A 138 -23.87 27.85 -1.54
N LYS A 139 -23.00 27.81 -2.55
CA LYS A 139 -22.60 29.00 -3.30
C LYS A 139 -23.58 29.33 -4.43
N ASN A 140 -24.18 28.31 -5.03
CA ASN A 140 -25.14 28.45 -6.13
C ASN A 140 -26.54 28.87 -5.66
N GLU A 141 -26.93 28.58 -4.42
CA GLU A 141 -28.18 29.09 -3.83
C GLU A 141 -28.09 30.60 -3.53
N ASN A 142 -26.95 31.10 -3.03
CA ASN A 142 -26.78 32.54 -2.78
C ASN A 142 -26.71 33.38 -4.07
N GLU A 143 -26.14 32.86 -5.16
CA GLU A 143 -26.10 33.58 -6.44
C GLU A 143 -27.47 33.58 -7.16
N SER A 144 -28.32 32.57 -6.94
CA SER A 144 -29.67 32.51 -7.53
C SER A 144 -30.71 33.33 -6.75
N GLU A 145 -30.60 33.44 -5.43
CA GLU A 145 -31.41 34.38 -4.64
C GLU A 145 -31.03 35.84 -4.92
N GLN A 146 -29.74 36.14 -5.08
CA GLN A 146 -29.28 37.50 -5.34
C GLN A 146 -29.53 37.97 -6.79
N SER A 147 -29.60 37.05 -7.76
CA SER A 147 -30.04 37.35 -9.14
C SER A 147 -31.55 37.55 -9.26
N SER A 148 -32.36 36.93 -8.39
CA SER A 148 -33.82 37.04 -8.46
C SER A 148 -34.34 38.34 -7.84
N ASP A 149 -33.60 38.95 -6.91
CA ASP A 149 -33.99 40.19 -6.23
C ASP A 149 -33.57 41.47 -7.01
N ASN A 150 -32.64 41.36 -7.96
CA ASN A 150 -32.14 42.51 -8.73
C ASN A 150 -32.95 42.82 -10.01
N ASP A 151 -33.73 41.86 -10.52
CA ASP A 151 -34.63 42.08 -11.68
C ASP A 151 -35.99 42.72 -11.29
N GLY A 152 -36.25 42.89 -9.99
CA GLY A 152 -37.48 43.51 -9.49
C GLY A 152 -37.47 45.03 -9.39
N GLN A 153 -36.35 45.72 -9.62
CA GLN A 153 -36.21 47.17 -9.38
C GLN A 153 -35.89 48.05 -10.60
N THR A 154 -35.83 47.51 -11.82
CA THR A 154 -35.64 48.33 -13.05
C THR A 154 -36.93 48.40 -13.88
N GLY A 155 -38.04 48.75 -13.22
CA GLY A 155 -39.32 48.97 -13.87
C GLY A 155 -40.05 50.17 -13.30
N SER A 156 -39.59 51.38 -13.60
CA SER A 156 -40.36 52.64 -13.55
C SER A 156 -39.68 53.70 -14.41
#